data_AF-A0A971CLX2-F1
#
_entry.id   AF-A0A971CLX2-F1
#
_cell.length_a   1.000
_cell.length_b   1.000
_cell.length_c   1.000
_cell.angle_alpha   90.00
_cell.angle_beta   90.00
_cell.angle_gamma   90.00
#
_symmetry.space_group_name_H-M   'P 1'
#
loop_
_entity.id
_entity.type
_entity.pdbx_description
1 polymer ?
#
loop_
_entity_poly.entity_id
_entity_poly.type
_entity_poly.pdbx_seq_one_letter_code
_entity_poly.pdbx_strand_id
1 'polypeptide(L)'
;MENASLKPGLYERLLDEELSELLKACPELVPTLEKLDDEGETAYFSQFLGRLMREVLPQAGHRHRLELVNRLIELLAAEEGLDYTRCRRLLAAPKTLLTQVRPPDRSDPWPHPETPLSISSLLTGAADDPPLEREIRSELQSCDRVDILV
;
A
#
# COMPACT_ATOMS: atom_id res chain seq x y z
N MET A 1 26.45 -2.14 -3.95
CA MET A 1 25.24 -2.66 -4.60
C MET A 1 25.56 -4.09 -4.97
N GLU A 2 24.91 -5.06 -4.36
CA GLU A 2 25.04 -6.47 -4.74
C GLU A 2 24.73 -6.59 -6.23
N ASN A 3 25.59 -7.25 -7.00
CA ASN A 3 25.32 -7.57 -8.41
C ASN A 3 24.12 -8.53 -8.44
N ALA A 4 22.91 -7.98 -8.46
CA ALA A 4 21.69 -8.74 -8.61
C ALA A 4 21.64 -9.26 -10.06
N SER A 5 22.14 -10.47 -10.29
CA SER A 5 21.91 -11.17 -11.56
C SER A 5 20.49 -11.72 -11.56
N LEU A 6 19.79 -11.56 -12.68
CA LEU A 6 18.47 -12.17 -12.87
C LEU A 6 18.63 -13.70 -12.88
N LYS A 7 17.74 -14.43 -12.20
CA LYS A 7 17.79 -15.89 -12.15
C LYS A 7 16.71 -16.52 -13.06
N PRO A 8 16.89 -17.73 -13.58
CA PRO A 8 15.78 -18.44 -14.23
C PRO A 8 14.62 -18.67 -13.26
N GLY A 9 13.38 -18.41 -13.69
CA GLY A 9 12.18 -18.57 -12.85
C GLY A 9 10.94 -17.89 -13.43
N LEU A 10 9.81 -18.04 -12.74
CA LEU A 10 8.59 -17.29 -13.03
C LEU A 10 8.66 -15.92 -12.35
N TYR A 11 8.26 -14.88 -13.08
CA TYR A 11 8.27 -13.50 -12.62
C TYR A 11 6.92 -12.85 -12.85
N GLU A 12 6.50 -12.05 -11.89
CA GLU A 12 5.33 -11.18 -11.96
C GLU A 12 5.79 -9.74 -11.71
N ARG A 13 6.49 -9.19 -12.69
CA ARG A 13 7.11 -7.85 -12.66
C ARG A 13 6.78 -7.11 -13.94
N LEU A 14 6.42 -5.84 -13.79
CA LEU A 14 6.35 -4.94 -14.94
C LEU A 14 7.74 -4.70 -15.51
N LEU A 15 7.80 -4.49 -16.82
CA LEU A 15 9.01 -4.06 -17.48
C LEU A 15 9.26 -2.57 -17.17
N ASP A 16 10.13 -2.31 -16.20
CA ASP A 16 10.67 -0.99 -15.89
C ASP A 16 12.10 -0.82 -16.45
N GLU A 17 12.69 0.37 -16.26
CA GLU A 17 14.03 0.68 -16.75
C GLU A 17 15.10 -0.24 -16.12
N GLU A 18 14.99 -0.51 -14.81
CA GLU A 18 15.92 -1.38 -14.09
C GLU A 18 15.86 -2.82 -14.61
N LEU A 19 14.66 -3.41 -14.76
CA LEU A 19 14.48 -4.76 -15.30
C LEU A 19 14.95 -4.84 -16.76
N SER A 20 14.74 -3.78 -17.54
CA SER A 20 15.25 -3.69 -18.92
C SER A 20 16.78 -3.78 -18.95
N GLU A 21 17.48 -3.07 -18.05
CA GLU A 21 18.93 -3.13 -17.93
C GLU A 21 19.42 -4.50 -17.44
N LEU A 22 18.75 -5.09 -16.45
CA LEU A 22 19.06 -6.43 -15.93
C LEU A 22 18.92 -7.51 -17.02
N LEU A 23 17.86 -7.46 -17.83
CA LEU A 23 17.67 -8.39 -18.94
C LEU A 23 18.76 -8.25 -20.01
N LYS A 24 19.19 -7.02 -20.31
CA LYS A 24 20.31 -6.79 -21.25
C LYS A 24 21.65 -7.30 -20.71
N ALA A 25 21.83 -7.26 -19.40
CA ALA A 25 23.04 -7.76 -18.74
C ALA A 25 23.11 -9.29 -18.67
N CYS A 26 22.01 -10.00 -18.93
CA CYS A 26 21.89 -11.47 -18.91
C CYS A 26 21.44 -12.01 -20.29
N PRO A 27 22.27 -11.89 -21.35
CA PRO A 27 21.91 -12.33 -22.71
C PRO A 27 21.68 -13.84 -22.84
N GLU A 28 22.11 -14.63 -21.86
CA GLU A 28 21.85 -16.07 -21.76
C GLU A 28 20.41 -16.42 -21.35
N LEU A 29 19.65 -15.46 -20.82
CA LEU A 29 18.26 -15.64 -20.43
C LEU A 29 17.33 -15.18 -21.56
N VAL A 30 16.24 -15.92 -21.75
CA VAL A 30 15.20 -15.57 -22.73
C VAL A 30 13.97 -15.07 -21.97
N PRO A 31 13.68 -13.76 -21.97
CA PRO A 31 12.47 -13.24 -21.35
C PRO A 31 11.24 -13.57 -22.20
N THR A 32 10.14 -13.91 -21.52
CA THR A 32 8.79 -13.94 -22.11
C THR A 32 8.03 -12.75 -21.53
N LEU A 33 7.57 -11.86 -22.40
CA LEU A 33 6.77 -10.69 -22.02
C LEU A 33 5.37 -10.83 -22.61
N GLU A 34 4.37 -10.56 -21.80
CA GLU A 34 2.97 -10.61 -22.20
C GLU A 34 2.38 -9.20 -22.20
N LYS A 35 1.37 -8.99 -23.05
CA LYS A 35 0.61 -7.75 -23.06
C LYS A 35 -0.42 -7.82 -21.94
N LEU A 36 -0.53 -6.74 -21.16
CA LEU A 36 -1.64 -6.57 -20.23
C LEU A 36 -2.91 -6.14 -20.98
N ASP A 37 -4.06 -6.59 -20.49
CA ASP A 37 -5.35 -6.01 -20.83
C ASP A 37 -5.63 -4.76 -19.97
N ASP A 38 -6.71 -4.05 -20.26
CA ASP A 38 -7.02 -2.76 -19.61
C ASP A 38 -7.18 -2.90 -18.08
N GLU A 39 -7.80 -3.99 -17.63
CA GLU A 39 -7.96 -4.30 -16.20
C GLU A 39 -6.61 -4.61 -15.55
N GLY A 40 -5.78 -5.42 -16.22
CA GLY A 40 -4.41 -5.71 -15.82
C GLY A 40 -3.56 -4.45 -15.71
N GLU A 41 -3.55 -3.59 -16.73
CA GLU A 41 -2.78 -2.34 -16.70
C GLU A 41 -3.10 -1.51 -15.46
N THR A 42 -4.39 -1.30 -15.18
CA THR A 42 -4.83 -0.52 -14.02
C THR A 42 -4.34 -1.13 -12.70
N ALA A 43 -4.51 -2.45 -12.53
CA ALA A 43 -4.13 -3.14 -11.31
C ALA A 43 -2.60 -3.16 -11.10
N TYR A 44 -1.85 -3.57 -12.13
CA TYR A 44 -0.40 -3.70 -12.07
C TYR A 44 0.30 -2.34 -11.91
N PHE A 45 -0.14 -1.30 -12.62
CA PHE A 45 0.45 0.05 -12.49
C PHE A 45 0.22 0.64 -11.09
N SER A 46 -1.00 0.46 -10.55
CA SER A 46 -1.32 0.90 -9.18
C SER A 46 -0.46 0.19 -8.14
N GLN A 47 -0.31 -1.13 -8.27
CA GLN A 47 0.52 -1.92 -7.36
C GLN A 47 2.00 -1.56 -7.48
N PHE A 48 2.51 -1.33 -8.69
CA PHE A 48 3.88 -0.90 -8.95
C PHE A 48 4.18 0.45 -8.29
N LEU A 49 3.35 1.46 -8.54
CA LEU A 49 3.52 2.77 -7.91
C LEU A 49 3.42 2.69 -6.38
N GLY A 50 2.50 1.87 -5.86
CA GLY A 50 2.38 1.62 -4.42
C GLY A 50 3.64 0.98 -3.82
N ARG A 51 4.28 0.03 -4.51
CA ARG A 51 5.57 -0.55 -4.09
C ARG A 51 6.68 0.50 -4.10
N LEU A 52 6.82 1.25 -5.19
CA LEU A 52 7.81 2.31 -5.32
C LEU A 52 7.68 3.35 -4.19
N MET A 53 6.44 3.77 -3.88
CA MET A 53 6.20 4.72 -2.79
C MET A 53 6.56 4.16 -1.41
N ARG A 54 6.38 2.86 -1.15
CA ARG A 54 6.82 2.21 0.09
C ARG A 54 8.34 2.21 0.24
N GLU A 55 9.09 2.18 -0.86
CA GLU A 55 10.55 2.22 -0.86
C GLU A 55 11.09 3.65 -0.75
N VAL A 56 10.47 4.61 -1.44
CA VAL A 56 10.94 6.01 -1.51
C VAL A 56 10.55 6.82 -0.27
N LEU A 57 9.33 6.66 0.27
CA LEU A 57 8.87 7.48 1.40
C LEU A 57 9.73 7.35 2.66
N PRO A 58 10.20 6.15 3.08
CA PRO A 58 11.11 6.02 4.21
C PRO A 58 12.41 6.80 4.01
N GLN A 59 12.94 6.85 2.79
CA GLN A 59 14.17 7.55 2.43
C GLN A 59 13.98 9.07 2.37
N ALA A 60 12.78 9.53 2.00
CA ALA A 60 12.42 10.93 2.13
C ALA A 60 12.43 11.31 3.62
N GLY A 61 13.25 12.29 4.01
CA GLY A 61 13.29 12.77 5.39
C GLY A 61 11.91 13.24 5.88
N HIS A 62 11.64 13.14 7.19
CA HIS A 62 10.31 13.36 7.79
C HIS A 62 9.60 14.64 7.30
N ARG A 63 10.33 15.74 7.12
CA ARG A 63 9.77 17.02 6.67
C ARG A 63 9.33 17.01 5.19
N HIS A 64 9.98 16.22 4.34
CA HIS A 64 9.77 16.20 2.89
C HIS A 64 8.72 15.18 2.45
N ARG A 65 8.38 14.17 3.27
CA ARG A 65 7.38 13.15 2.92
C ARG A 65 6.02 13.77 2.57
N LEU A 66 5.54 14.69 3.42
CA LEU A 66 4.27 15.37 3.20
C LEU A 66 4.27 16.19 1.91
N GLU A 67 5.35 16.93 1.66
CA GLU A 67 5.50 17.74 0.45
C GLU A 67 5.55 16.87 -0.80
N LEU A 68 6.27 15.76 -0.76
CA LEU A 68 6.37 14.81 -1.87
C LEU A 68 5.01 14.23 -2.23
N VAL A 69 4.25 13.74 -1.23
CA VAL A 69 2.91 13.19 -1.45
C VAL A 69 1.95 14.26 -1.99
N ASN A 70 1.97 15.46 -1.42
CA ASN A 70 1.09 16.54 -1.90
C ASN A 70 1.45 17.02 -3.32
N ARG A 71 2.73 16.97 -3.72
CA ARG A 71 3.12 17.24 -5.12
C ARG A 71 2.56 16.20 -6.07
N LEU A 72 2.58 14.92 -5.70
CA LEU A 72 1.97 13.86 -6.51
C LEU A 72 0.46 14.07 -6.66
N ILE A 73 -0.23 14.46 -5.58
CA ILE A 73 -1.66 14.77 -5.63
C ILE A 73 -1.95 15.94 -6.60
N GLU A 74 -1.12 17.00 -6.57
CA GLU A 74 -1.30 18.12 -7.51
C GLU A 74 -1.00 17.75 -8.97
N LEU A 75 -0.04 16.85 -9.20
CA LEU A 75 0.22 16.31 -10.54
C LEU A 75 -1.00 15.55 -11.07
N LEU A 76 -1.58 14.67 -10.25
CA LEU A 76 -2.79 13.93 -10.62
C LEU A 76 -3.98 14.88 -10.85
N ALA A 77 -4.14 15.90 -10.03
CA ALA A 77 -5.22 16.87 -10.15
C ALA A 77 -5.10 17.80 -11.36
N ALA A 78 -3.94 17.86 -12.02
CA ALA A 78 -3.72 18.65 -13.21
C ALA A 78 -4.21 17.96 -14.50
N GLU A 79 -4.44 16.64 -14.45
CA GLU A 79 -4.96 15.87 -15.57
C GLU A 79 -6.46 16.11 -15.76
N GLU A 80 -6.91 16.08 -17.02
CA GLU A 80 -8.31 16.31 -17.39
C GLU A 80 -9.23 15.26 -16.74
N GLY A 81 -10.25 15.73 -16.01
CA GLY A 81 -11.21 14.87 -15.31
C GLY A 81 -10.75 14.34 -13.94
N LEU A 82 -9.55 14.68 -13.47
CA LEU A 82 -9.00 14.24 -12.17
C LEU A 82 -8.88 15.36 -11.13
N ASP A 83 -9.44 16.54 -11.39
CA ASP A 83 -9.40 17.72 -10.51
C ASP A 83 -9.96 17.45 -9.11
N TYR A 84 -10.91 16.53 -8.99
CA TYR A 84 -11.48 16.08 -7.72
C TYR A 84 -10.42 15.54 -6.74
N THR A 85 -9.27 15.05 -7.22
CA THR A 85 -8.19 14.54 -6.37
C THR A 85 -7.52 15.63 -5.55
N ARG A 86 -7.61 16.91 -5.97
CA ARG A 86 -7.04 18.05 -5.22
C ARG A 86 -7.58 18.16 -3.79
N CYS A 87 -8.82 17.73 -3.55
CA CYS A 87 -9.40 17.74 -2.20
C CYS A 87 -8.77 16.69 -1.25
N ARG A 88 -7.97 15.76 -1.77
CA ARG A 88 -7.30 14.70 -1.00
C ARG A 88 -5.93 15.11 -0.44
N ARG A 89 -5.52 16.37 -0.63
CA ARG A 89 -4.26 16.88 -0.07
C ARG A 89 -4.17 16.66 1.43
N LEU A 90 -3.01 16.18 1.86
CA LEU A 90 -2.70 15.95 3.26
C LEU A 90 -2.41 17.27 3.96
N LEU A 91 -2.98 17.44 5.16
CA LEU A 91 -2.79 18.61 5.98
C LEU A 91 -1.54 18.47 6.86
N ALA A 92 -0.81 19.57 7.03
CA ALA A 92 0.28 19.65 7.98
C ALA A 92 -0.28 19.83 9.40
N ALA A 93 -0.48 18.71 10.11
CA ALA A 93 -0.96 18.70 11.49
C ALA A 93 -0.09 17.77 12.36
N PRO A 94 -0.01 17.99 13.68
CA PRO A 94 0.72 17.10 14.58
C PRO A 94 0.04 15.72 14.74
N LYS A 95 -1.28 15.65 14.52
CA LYS A 95 -2.07 14.41 14.52
C LYS A 95 -2.84 14.34 13.20
N THR A 96 -2.43 13.43 12.32
CA THR A 96 -2.96 13.33 10.95
C THR A 96 -3.78 12.06 10.69
N LEU A 97 -3.63 11.04 11.55
CA LEU A 97 -4.35 9.79 11.41
C LEU A 97 -5.65 9.84 12.23
N LEU A 98 -6.78 9.67 11.55
CA LEU A 98 -8.06 9.44 12.19
C LEU A 98 -8.17 7.97 12.60
N THR A 99 -8.22 7.69 13.90
CA THR A 99 -8.26 6.31 14.42
C THR A 99 -9.64 5.88 14.90
N GLN A 100 -10.53 6.81 15.25
CA GLN A 100 -11.92 6.54 15.61
C GLN A 100 -12.76 7.82 15.59
N VAL A 101 -14.07 7.69 15.37
CA VAL A 101 -15.07 8.76 15.49
C VAL A 101 -16.22 8.26 16.36
N ARG A 102 -16.47 8.91 17.49
CA ARG A 102 -17.48 8.48 18.46
C ARG A 102 -18.66 9.43 18.53
N PRO A 103 -19.88 8.93 18.83
CA PRO A 103 -21.00 9.79 19.14
C PRO A 103 -20.74 10.51 20.49
N PRO A 104 -21.32 11.72 20.70
CA PRO A 104 -21.01 12.54 21.88
C PRO A 104 -21.38 11.90 23.23
N ASP A 105 -22.34 10.98 23.23
CA ASP A 105 -22.85 10.27 24.42
C ASP A 105 -21.96 9.08 24.84
N ARG A 106 -21.06 8.63 23.96
CA ARG A 106 -20.09 7.57 24.29
C ARG A 106 -18.80 8.18 24.83
N SER A 107 -18.54 8.03 26.13
CA SER A 107 -17.31 8.51 26.77
C SER A 107 -16.07 7.72 26.38
N ASP A 108 -16.19 6.39 26.31
CA ASP A 108 -15.03 5.49 26.18
C ASP A 108 -14.69 5.18 24.71
N PRO A 109 -13.39 5.14 24.35
CA PRO A 109 -12.97 4.68 23.04
C PRO A 109 -13.40 3.24 22.77
N TRP A 110 -13.53 2.86 21.49
CA TRP A 110 -13.51 1.42 21.17
C TRP A 110 -12.09 0.89 21.37
N PRO A 111 -11.93 -0.39 21.79
CA PRO A 111 -10.64 -1.04 21.76
C PRO A 111 -10.13 -1.09 20.33
N HIS A 112 -8.82 -0.92 20.15
CA HIS A 112 -8.18 -1.05 18.84
C HIS A 112 -7.49 -2.41 18.76
N PRO A 113 -7.64 -3.15 17.65
CA PRO A 113 -6.82 -4.33 17.40
C PRO A 113 -5.33 -3.96 17.36
N GLU A 114 -4.49 -4.96 17.60
CA GLU A 114 -3.05 -4.85 17.38
C GLU A 114 -2.72 -4.95 15.89
N THR A 115 -3.50 -5.71 15.12
CA THR A 115 -3.43 -5.76 13.67
C THR A 115 -3.99 -4.46 13.05
N PRO A 116 -3.32 -3.86 12.06
CA PRO A 116 -3.84 -2.66 11.43
C PRO A 116 -5.03 -3.00 10.53
N LEU A 117 -6.16 -2.30 10.74
CA LEU A 117 -7.40 -2.48 9.96
C LEU A 117 -7.25 -2.22 8.45
N SER A 118 -6.21 -1.48 8.04
CA SER A 118 -6.00 -1.08 6.66
C SER A 118 -5.28 -2.13 5.80
N ILE A 119 -4.76 -3.21 6.40
CA ILE A 119 -4.00 -4.25 5.71
C ILE A 119 -4.47 -5.64 6.14
N SER A 120 -4.35 -6.61 5.25
CA SER A 120 -4.56 -8.01 5.61
C SER A 120 -3.46 -8.48 6.55
N SER A 121 -3.85 -9.14 7.64
CA SER A 121 -2.93 -9.76 8.60
C SER A 121 -3.19 -11.26 8.63
N LEU A 122 -2.14 -12.07 8.45
CA LEU A 122 -2.23 -13.53 8.56
C LEU A 122 -1.87 -13.94 9.99
N LEU A 123 -2.85 -14.45 10.73
CA LEU A 123 -2.64 -14.97 12.08
C LEU A 123 -2.54 -16.50 12.00
N THR A 124 -1.36 -17.02 12.31
CA THR A 124 -1.02 -18.45 12.23
C THR A 124 -1.03 -19.15 13.59
N GLY A 125 -1.21 -18.38 14.67
CA GLY A 125 -1.09 -18.87 16.04
C GLY A 125 0.36 -18.96 16.52
N ALA A 126 1.28 -18.23 15.87
CA ALA A 126 2.65 -18.11 16.34
C ALA A 126 2.70 -17.39 17.70
N ALA A 127 3.79 -17.58 18.46
CA ALA A 127 3.92 -16.96 19.78
C ALA A 127 3.92 -15.43 19.75
N ASP A 128 4.36 -14.83 18.64
CA ASP A 128 4.38 -13.38 18.42
C ASP A 128 3.09 -12.87 17.76
N ASP A 129 2.15 -13.74 17.36
CA ASP A 129 0.87 -13.33 16.82
C ASP A 129 -0.04 -12.80 17.94
N PRO A 130 -0.77 -11.69 17.72
CA PRO A 130 -1.82 -11.30 18.66
C PRO A 130 -2.90 -12.39 18.72
N PRO A 131 -3.50 -12.66 19.90
CA PRO A 131 -4.53 -13.68 20.02
C PRO A 131 -5.74 -13.40 19.13
N LEU A 132 -6.02 -14.30 18.17
CA LEU A 132 -7.09 -14.14 17.18
C LEU A 132 -8.45 -13.75 17.80
N GLU A 133 -8.84 -14.40 18.90
CA GLU A 133 -10.08 -14.09 19.61
C GLU A 133 -10.15 -12.63 20.08
N ARG A 134 -9.03 -12.09 20.56
CA ARG A 134 -8.94 -10.71 21.05
C ARG A 134 -9.04 -9.72 19.91
N GLU A 135 -8.35 -9.98 18.81
CA GLU A 135 -8.40 -9.15 17.60
C GLU A 135 -9.84 -9.08 17.06
N ILE A 136 -10.45 -10.25 16.83
CA ILE A 136 -11.84 -10.34 16.37
C ILE A 136 -12.77 -9.59 17.33
N ARG A 137 -12.67 -9.82 18.66
CA ARG A 137 -13.53 -9.13 19.63
C ARG A 137 -13.36 -7.60 19.56
N SER A 138 -12.14 -7.11 19.39
CA SER A 138 -11.88 -5.67 19.31
C SER A 138 -12.49 -5.04 18.06
N GLU A 139 -12.37 -5.72 16.91
CA GLU A 139 -12.98 -5.27 15.66
C GLU A 139 -14.51 -5.29 15.74
N LEU A 140 -15.09 -6.38 16.28
CA LEU A 140 -16.53 -6.58 16.38
C LEU A 140 -17.26 -5.51 17.20
N GLN A 141 -16.58 -4.86 18.15
CA GLN A 141 -17.22 -3.83 18.99
C GLN A 141 -17.55 -2.53 18.24
N SER A 142 -16.93 -2.32 17.09
CA SER A 142 -17.10 -1.11 16.28
C SER A 142 -17.75 -1.37 14.92
N CYS A 143 -17.98 -2.63 14.54
CA CYS A 143 -18.50 -2.99 13.23
C CYS A 143 -20.03 -2.94 13.17
N ASP A 144 -20.57 -2.48 12.05
CA ASP A 144 -22.01 -2.59 11.74
C ASP A 144 -22.35 -3.95 11.10
N ARG A 145 -21.37 -4.61 10.46
CA ARG A 145 -21.53 -5.87 9.73
C ARG A 145 -20.24 -6.70 9.78
N VAL A 146 -20.42 -8.02 9.75
CA VAL A 146 -19.35 -9.01 9.67
C VAL A 146 -19.68 -9.98 8.54
N ASP A 147 -18.74 -10.14 7.61
CA ASP A 147 -18.79 -11.19 6.59
C ASP A 147 -17.58 -12.12 6.81
N ILE A 148 -17.83 -13.42 6.90
CA ILE A 148 -16.78 -14.44 7.06
C ILE A 148 -16.80 -15.32 5.82
N LEU A 149 -15.67 -15.36 5.11
CA LEU A 149 -15.44 -16.26 3.99
C LEU A 149 -14.66 -17.47 4.51
N VAL A 150 -15.18 -18.68 4.23
CA VAL A 150 -14.56 -19.97 4.59
C VAL A 150 -14.28 -20.75 3.32
#